data_AF-A0A821VF29-F1
#
_entry.id   AF-A0A821VF29-F1
#
_cell.length_a   1.000
_cell.length_b   1.000
_cell.length_c   1.000
_cell.angle_alpha   90.00
_cell.angle_beta   90.00
_cell.angle_gamma   90.00
#
_symmetry.space_group_name_H-M   'P 1'
#
loop_
_entity.id
_entity.type
_entity.pdbx_description
1 polymer ?
#
loop_
_entity_poly.entity_id
_entity_poly.type
_entity_poly.pdbx_seq_one_letter_code
_entity_poly.pdbx_strand_id
1 'polypeptide(L)'
;MKAIQWFAFGDDDTIWFLNNLLQTLQQYNASNSIYLGNISDKLGAVQYHGTYYAYGGGGFVLSRPLALRAIQHNKDCQRFTNMYGGDEMIEETEVINKFIYITIRSIFL
;
A
#
# COMPACT_ATOMS: atom_id res chain seq x y z
N MET A 1 23.64 -3.42 -11.08
CA MET A 1 22.53 -3.89 -10.22
C MET A 1 21.22 -3.32 -10.77
N LYS A 2 20.15 -4.12 -10.88
CA LYS A 2 18.82 -3.60 -11.24
C LYS A 2 18.25 -2.82 -10.04
N ALA A 3 17.59 -1.69 -10.30
CA ALA A 3 16.91 -0.93 -9.26
C ALA A 3 15.62 -1.67 -8.82
N ILE A 4 15.34 -1.65 -7.51
CA ILE A 4 14.08 -2.17 -6.94
C ILE A 4 12.92 -1.30 -7.43
N GLN A 5 11.89 -1.90 -8.00
CA GLN A 5 10.76 -1.18 -8.60
C GLN A 5 9.52 -1.11 -7.68
N TRP A 6 9.34 -2.13 -6.84
CA TRP A 6 8.14 -2.34 -6.04
C TRP A 6 8.53 -2.73 -4.62
N PHE A 7 7.74 -2.29 -3.64
CA PHE A 7 7.87 -2.61 -2.22
C PHE A 7 6.53 -3.17 -1.76
N ALA A 8 6.53 -4.43 -1.31
CA ALA A 8 5.33 -5.07 -0.77
C ALA A 8 5.35 -5.00 0.76
N PHE A 9 4.18 -4.75 1.35
CA PHE A 9 3.94 -4.63 2.78
C PHE A 9 2.81 -5.57 3.13
N GLY A 10 2.95 -6.32 4.22
CA GLY A 10 1.94 -7.20 4.75
C GLY A 10 2.31 -7.63 6.17
N ASP A 11 1.35 -8.21 6.87
CA ASP A 11 1.49 -8.72 8.23
C ASP A 11 2.17 -10.10 8.23
N ASP A 12 2.51 -10.60 9.41
CA ASP A 12 3.15 -11.91 9.59
C ASP A 12 2.22 -13.09 9.24
N ASP A 13 0.92 -12.83 9.13
CA ASP A 13 -0.12 -13.77 8.71
C ASP A 13 -0.63 -13.52 7.27
N THR A 14 0.02 -12.63 6.50
CA THR A 14 -0.36 -12.33 5.11
C THR A 14 0.25 -13.33 4.10
N ILE A 15 -0.60 -13.91 3.25
CA ILE A 15 -0.19 -14.87 2.20
C ILE A 15 -0.14 -14.18 0.83
N TRP A 16 0.96 -14.39 0.10
CA TRP A 16 1.18 -13.80 -1.23
C TRP A 16 1.19 -14.84 -2.35
N PHE A 17 0.30 -14.68 -3.34
CA PHE A 17 0.35 -15.43 -4.59
C PHE A 17 1.29 -14.72 -5.57
N LEU A 18 2.59 -14.98 -5.46
CA LEU A 18 3.63 -14.23 -6.19
C LEU A 18 3.43 -14.18 -7.70
N ASN A 19 2.93 -15.26 -8.33
CA ASN A 19 2.68 -15.26 -9.78
C ASN A 19 1.58 -14.26 -10.16
N ASN A 20 0.47 -14.24 -9.42
CA ASN A 20 -0.63 -13.30 -9.64
C ASN A 20 -0.14 -11.88 -9.39
N LEU A 21 0.56 -11.66 -8.28
CA LEU A 21 1.14 -10.37 -7.94
C LEU A 21 2.04 -9.85 -9.06
N LEU A 22 3.00 -10.65 -9.53
CA LEU A 22 3.92 -10.22 -10.58
C LEU A 22 3.21 -9.95 -11.90
N GLN A 23 2.22 -10.77 -12.28
CA GLN A 23 1.41 -10.52 -13.48
C GLN A 23 0.63 -9.21 -13.37
N THR A 24 0.07 -8.90 -12.19
CA THR A 24 -0.61 -7.64 -11.99
C THR A 24 0.36 -6.45 -12.03
N LEU A 25 1.50 -6.54 -11.34
CA LEU A 25 2.50 -5.46 -11.33
C LEU A 25 3.08 -5.16 -12.72
N GLN A 26 3.15 -6.15 -13.61
CA GLN A 26 3.57 -5.97 -15.01
C GLN A 26 2.62 -5.08 -15.83
N GLN A 27 1.38 -4.92 -15.40
CA GLN A 27 0.40 -4.05 -16.07
C GLN A 27 0.65 -2.56 -15.81
N TYR A 28 1.54 -2.23 -14.87
CA TYR A 28 1.79 -0.88 -14.42
C TYR A 28 3.22 -0.39 -14.71
N ASN A 29 3.34 0.90 -15.00
CA ASN A 29 4.64 1.55 -15.07
C ASN A 29 5.12 1.93 -13.67
N ALA A 30 6.12 1.22 -13.15
CA ALA A 30 6.71 1.44 -11.83
C ALA A 30 7.39 2.82 -11.65
N SER A 31 7.55 3.60 -12.73
CA SER A 31 8.03 5.00 -12.67
C SER A 31 6.95 5.97 -12.20
N ASN A 32 5.67 5.57 -12.23
CA ASN A 32 4.57 6.33 -11.68
C ASN A 32 4.48 6.13 -10.16
N SER A 33 3.81 7.04 -9.45
CA SER A 33 3.48 6.87 -8.03
C SER A 33 2.22 6.02 -7.91
N ILE A 34 2.40 4.78 -7.47
CA ILE A 34 1.36 3.77 -7.49
C ILE A 34 1.26 3.16 -6.10
N TYR A 35 0.03 3.16 -5.60
CA TYR A 35 -0.39 2.50 -4.37
C TYR A 35 -1.43 1.43 -4.76
N LEU A 36 -1.08 0.16 -4.56
CA LEU A 36 -1.96 -0.98 -4.89
C LEU A 36 -2.25 -1.78 -3.64
N GLY A 37 -3.53 -2.10 -3.42
CA GLY A 37 -3.97 -2.92 -2.32
C GLY A 37 -5.49 -3.01 -2.31
N ASN A 38 -6.06 -3.41 -1.19
CA ASN A 38 -7.49 -3.61 -1.05
C ASN A 38 -8.03 -2.92 0.19
N ILE A 39 -9.32 -2.59 0.20
CA ILE A 39 -10.01 -2.09 1.39
C ILE A 39 -10.12 -3.20 2.43
N SER A 40 -10.28 -2.80 3.70
CA SER A 40 -10.50 -3.74 4.81
C SER A 40 -11.72 -4.64 4.58
N ASP A 41 -11.60 -5.90 5.00
CA ASP A 41 -12.70 -6.87 5.07
C ASP A 41 -13.68 -6.57 6.22
N LYS A 42 -13.22 -5.85 7.25
CA LYS A 42 -14.05 -5.36 8.35
C LYS A 42 -14.77 -4.06 8.01
N LEU A 43 -16.10 -4.08 8.09
CA LEU A 43 -16.94 -2.89 7.85
C LEU A 43 -16.55 -1.68 8.71
N GLY A 44 -16.24 -1.89 9.99
CA GLY A 44 -15.87 -0.79 10.90
C GLY A 44 -14.58 -0.08 10.47
N ALA A 45 -13.59 -0.81 9.97
CA ALA A 45 -12.36 -0.22 9.44
C ALA A 45 -12.58 0.48 8.10
N VAL A 46 -13.48 -0.04 7.24
CA VAL A 46 -13.91 0.68 6.01
C VAL A 46 -14.65 1.97 6.37
N GLN A 47 -15.45 1.99 7.43
CA GLN A 47 -16.13 3.20 7.89
C GLN A 47 -15.16 4.24 8.46
N TYR A 48 -14.10 3.80 9.13
CA TYR A 48 -13.11 4.68 9.75
C TYR A 48 -12.08 5.22 8.74
N HIS A 49 -11.45 4.35 7.94
CA HIS A 49 -10.41 4.74 6.96
C HIS A 49 -10.95 5.03 5.55
N GLY A 50 -12.24 4.77 5.31
CA GLY A 50 -12.85 4.92 3.99
C GLY A 50 -12.43 3.83 2.99
N THR A 51 -12.69 4.10 1.71
CA THR A 51 -12.45 3.15 0.61
C THR A 51 -11.12 3.39 -0.13
N TYR A 52 -10.32 4.34 0.34
CA TYR A 52 -9.06 4.77 -0.29
C TYR A 52 -7.81 4.30 0.47
N TYR A 53 -8.03 3.42 1.44
CA TYR A 53 -7.05 2.85 2.32
C TYR A 53 -6.77 1.39 1.93
N ALA A 54 -5.49 1.04 1.75
CA ALA A 54 -5.10 -0.35 1.67
C ALA A 54 -4.74 -0.87 3.07
N TYR A 55 -5.49 -1.85 3.55
CA TYR A 55 -5.26 -2.40 4.90
C TYR A 55 -4.09 -3.40 4.91
N GLY A 56 -3.27 -3.34 5.96
CA GLY A 56 -2.01 -4.09 6.10
C GLY A 56 -2.20 -5.60 6.01
N GLY A 57 -3.19 -6.15 6.72
CA GLY A 57 -3.48 -7.59 6.70
C GLY A 57 -3.94 -8.14 5.35
N GLY A 58 -4.31 -7.27 4.40
CA GLY A 58 -4.62 -7.65 3.03
C GLY A 58 -3.41 -7.60 2.12
N GLY A 59 -2.32 -7.02 2.59
CA GLY A 59 -1.13 -6.71 1.80
C GLY A 59 -1.35 -5.54 0.84
N PHE A 60 -0.31 -4.72 0.68
CA PHE A 60 -0.27 -3.65 -0.31
C PHE A 60 1.12 -3.48 -0.92
N VAL A 61 1.19 -2.78 -2.04
CA VAL A 61 2.42 -2.53 -2.79
C VAL A 61 2.56 -1.06 -3.14
N LEU A 62 3.76 -0.53 -2.94
CA LEU A 62 4.18 0.79 -3.36
C LEU A 62 5.17 0.70 -4.53
N SER A 63 5.02 1.57 -5.52
CA SER A 63 6.10 1.79 -6.48
C SER A 63 7.26 2.54 -5.84
N ARG A 64 8.47 2.38 -6.39
CA ARG A 64 9.68 3.02 -5.85
C ARG A 64 9.55 4.54 -5.68
N PRO A 65 9.03 5.33 -6.64
CA PRO A 65 8.86 6.77 -6.44
C PRO A 65 7.93 7.11 -5.27
N LEU A 66 6.88 6.31 -5.07
CA LEU A 66 5.95 6.51 -3.95
C LEU A 66 6.61 6.16 -2.62
N ALA A 67 7.30 5.03 -2.53
CA ALA A 67 8.01 4.62 -1.32
C ALA A 67 9.06 5.64 -0.89
N LEU A 68 9.82 6.21 -1.83
CA LEU A 68 10.82 7.24 -1.51
C LEU A 68 10.19 8.53 -0.97
N ARG A 69 9.06 8.97 -1.55
CA ARG A 69 8.32 10.12 -1.03
C ARG A 69 7.73 9.83 0.34
N ALA A 70 7.22 8.61 0.55
CA ALA A 70 6.66 8.22 1.83
C ALA A 70 7.70 8.30 2.95
N ILE A 71 8.90 7.76 2.72
CA ILE A 71 10.03 7.87 3.65
C ILE A 71 10.42 9.33 3.91
N GLN A 72 10.35 10.20 2.90
CA GLN A 72 10.69 11.61 3.06
C GLN A 72 9.69 12.37 3.94
N HIS A 73 8.41 12.02 3.86
CA HIS A 73 7.34 12.62 4.66
C HIS A 73 7.31 12.04 6.08
N ASN A 74 7.59 10.75 6.21
CA ASN A 74 7.52 9.98 7.45
C ASN A 74 8.84 9.98 8.25
N LYS A 75 9.67 11.02 8.12
CA LYS A 75 10.95 11.12 8.84
C LYS A 75 10.81 11.37 10.34
N ASP A 76 9.71 11.98 10.75
CA ASP A 76 9.44 12.29 12.14
C ASP A 76 8.52 11.23 12.74
N CYS A 77 9.10 10.30 13.50
CA CYS A 77 8.33 9.23 14.14
C CYS A 77 7.33 9.75 15.18
N GLN A 78 7.48 10.98 15.69
CA GLN A 78 6.55 11.53 16.69
C GLN A 78 5.17 11.83 16.10
N ARG A 79 5.04 11.89 14.77
CA ARG A 79 3.73 12.06 14.11
C ARG A 79 2.82 10.83 14.23
N PHE A 80 3.38 9.67 14.52
CA PHE A 80 2.65 8.40 14.49
C PHE A 80 2.12 7.96 15.86
N THR A 81 2.28 8.77 16.92
CA THR A 81 1.96 8.37 18.30
C THR A 81 0.47 8.09 18.53
N ASN A 82 -0.41 8.61 17.66
CA ASN A 82 -1.86 8.44 17.77
C ASN A 82 -2.44 7.58 16.65
N MET A 83 -1.61 6.92 15.85
CA MET A 83 -2.06 6.05 14.76
C MET A 83 -2.19 4.61 15.25
N TYR A 84 -3.20 3.90 14.72
CA TYR A 84 -3.56 2.53 15.04
C TYR A 84 -2.58 1.51 14.47
N GLY A 85 -2.07 1.74 13.25
CA GLY A 85 -1.27 0.75 12.52
C GLY A 85 -0.26 1.37 11.55
N GLY A 86 0.70 0.56 11.11
CA GLY A 86 1.73 1.00 10.15
C GLY A 86 1.18 1.28 8.75
N ASP A 87 0.07 0.64 8.40
CA ASP A 87 -0.72 0.89 7.20
C ASP A 87 -1.41 2.27 7.25
N GLU A 88 -1.93 2.69 8.41
CA GLU A 88 -2.41 4.07 8.63
C GLU A 88 -1.29 5.10 8.48
N MET A 89 -0.07 4.80 8.95
CA MET A 89 1.09 5.69 8.75
C MET A 89 1.44 5.88 7.27
N ILE A 90 1.20 4.87 6.43
CA ILE A 90 1.42 4.95 4.99
C ILE A 90 0.28 5.73 4.32
N GLU A 91 -0.96 5.54 4.74
CA GLU A 91 -2.11 6.27 4.19
C GLU A 91 -2.08 7.77 4.51
N GLU A 92 -1.78 8.15 5.75
CA GLU A 92 -1.69 9.54 6.21
C GLU A 92 -0.56 10.34 5.53
N THR A 93 0.30 9.65 4.77
CA THR A 93 1.28 10.33 3.94
C THR A 93 0.55 11.11 2.84
N GLU A 94 0.56 12.45 2.88
CA GLU A 94 -0.11 13.37 1.90
C GLU A 94 0.23 13.07 0.41
N VAL A 95 1.22 12.22 0.18
CA VAL A 95 1.67 11.67 -1.09
C VAL A 95 0.62 10.75 -1.75
N ILE A 96 -0.28 10.12 -0.99
CA ILE A 96 -1.33 9.20 -1.52
C ILE A 96 -2.58 9.97 -1.99
N ASN A 97 -2.49 11.30 -2.16
CA ASN A 97 -3.57 12.07 -2.78
C ASN A 97 -3.77 11.70 -4.27
N LYS A 98 -4.85 10.95 -4.54
CA LYS A 98 -5.58 10.83 -5.83
C LYS A 98 -4.86 10.16 -7.03
N PHE A 99 -4.04 9.13 -6.83
CA PHE A 99 -3.51 8.37 -7.96
C PHE A 99 -3.95 6.90 -7.95
N ILE A 100 -4.75 6.57 -8.98
CA ILE A 100 -5.08 5.25 -9.53
C ILE A 100 -5.13 4.13 -8.49
N TYR A 101 -6.31 4.00 -7.86
CA TYR A 101 -6.68 2.85 -7.05
C TYR A 101 -7.20 1.76 -7.97
N ILE A 102 -6.59 0.59 -7.90
CA ILE A 102 -7.15 -0.61 -8.53
C ILE A 102 -7.34 -1.59 -7.39
N THR A 103 -8.61 -1.78 -7.04
CA THR A 103 -9.06 -2.83 -6.12
C THR A 103 -8.82 -4.15 -6.82
N ILE A 104 -7.72 -4.81 -6.51
CA ILE A 104 -7.39 -6.06 -7.16
C ILE A 104 -8.02 -7.18 -6.35
N ARG A 105 -9.25 -7.56 -6.75
CA ARG A 105 -9.89 -8.79 -6.27
C ARG A 105 -9.11 -10.07 -6.63
N SER A 106 -8.05 -9.96 -7.44
CA SER A 106 -7.33 -11.09 -8.07
C SER A 106 -5.84 -11.23 -7.70
N ILE A 107 -5.28 -10.45 -6.76
CA ILE A 107 -3.91 -10.69 -6.26
C ILE A 107 -3.91 -11.76 -5.16
N PHE A 108 -5.01 -11.84 -4.39
CA PHE A 108 -5.08 -12.61 -3.15
C PHE A 108 -6.03 -13.81 -3.22
N LEU A 109 -6.63 -14.09 -4.39
CA LEU A 109 -7.43 -15.27 -4.69
C LEU A 109 -6.94 -15.90 -6.00
#